data_AF-A0A1H9W5B9-F1
#
_entry.id   AF-A0A1H9W5B9-F1
#
_cell.length_a   1.000
_cell.length_b   1.000
_cell.length_c   1.000
_cell.angle_alpha   90.00
_cell.angle_beta   90.00
_cell.angle_gamma   90.00
#
_symmetry.space_group_name_H-M   'P 1'
#
loop_
_entity.id
_entity.type
_entity.pdbx_description
1 polymer ?
#
loop_
_entity_poly.entity_id
_entity_poly.type
_entity_poly.pdbx_seq_one_letter_code
_entity_poly.pdbx_strand_id
1 'polypeptide(L)' 'MNNVVLYTIPGCMKCHYVKKLLCIKNITFIEKNIFDNSAARSELMDIAGRITPPVLSVNGQIITEYDNL' A
#
# COMPACT_ATOMS: atom_id res chain seq x y z
N MET A 1 13.69 11.88 0.48
CA MET A 1 12.25 11.78 0.14
C MET A 1 11.73 10.48 0.71
N ASN A 2 10.65 10.53 1.50
CA ASN A 2 10.02 9.30 2.00
C ASN A 2 9.25 8.66 0.84
N ASN A 3 9.65 7.46 0.43
CA ASN A 3 8.98 6.72 -0.63
C ASN A 3 7.84 5.91 0.00
N VAL A 4 6.63 6.46 -0.07
CA VAL A 4 5.41 5.82 0.46
C VAL A 4 4.65 5.20 -0.71
N VAL A 5 4.43 3.90 -0.65
CA VAL A 5 3.73 3.12 -1.69
C VAL A 5 2.58 2.37 -1.05
N LEU A 6 1.36 2.55 -1.56
CA LEU A 6 0.17 1.83 -1.15
C LEU A 6 -0.22 0.83 -2.22
N TYR A 7 -0.17 -0.46 -1.89
CA TYR A 7 -0.63 -1.55 -2.74
C TYR A 7 -2.12 -1.79 -2.54
N THR A 8 -2.89 -1.72 -3.61
CA THR A 8 -4.37 -1.82 -3.60
C THR A 8 -4.88 -2.81 -4.63
N ILE A 9 -6.16 -3.16 -4.50
CA ILE A 9 -6.94 -3.89 -5.53
C ILE A 9 -8.30 -3.19 -5.68
N PRO A 10 -8.94 -3.26 -6.87
CA PRO A 10 -10.27 -2.72 -7.07
C PRO A 10 -11.29 -3.42 -6.15
N GLY A 11 -12.24 -2.65 -5.62
CA GLY A 11 -13.32 -3.17 -4.74
C GLY A 11 -12.91 -3.45 -3.29
N CYS A 12 -11.67 -3.17 -2.88
CA CYS A 12 -11.20 -3.42 -1.52
C CYS A 12 -11.55 -2.24 -0.57
N MET A 13 -12.58 -2.43 0.27
CA MET A 13 -12.99 -1.40 1.26
C MET A 13 -11.85 -0.95 2.18
N LYS A 14 -11.01 -1.89 2.66
CA LYS A 14 -9.86 -1.57 3.53
C LYS A 14 -8.82 -0.71 2.81
N CYS A 15 -8.62 -0.92 1.51
CA CYS A 15 -7.69 -0.15 0.68
C CYS A 15 -8.16 1.30 0.55
N HIS A 16 -9.47 1.52 0.36
CA HIS A 16 -10.06 2.86 0.39
C HIS A 16 -9.87 3.56 1.74
N TYR A 17 -10.00 2.83 2.86
CA TYR A 17 -9.78 3.39 4.19
C TYR A 17 -8.34 3.89 4.39
N VAL A 18 -7.35 3.04 4.09
CA VAL A 18 -5.92 3.42 4.22
C VAL A 18 -5.58 4.57 3.29
N LYS A 19 -6.07 4.56 2.04
CA LYS A 19 -5.91 5.66 1.09
C LYS A 19 -6.44 6.98 1.66
N LYS A 20 -7.63 6.95 2.24
CA LYS A 20 -8.26 8.13 2.87
C LYS A 20 -7.46 8.61 4.08
N LEU A 21 -6.96 7.70 4.92
CA LEU A 21 -6.11 8.02 6.07
C LEU A 21 -4.85 8.78 5.64
N LEU A 22 -4.15 8.29 4.61
CA LEU A 22 -2.96 8.94 4.06
C LEU A 22 -3.28 10.33 3.51
N CYS A 23 -4.40 10.49 2.80
CA CYS A 23 -4.86 11.80 2.32
C CYS A 23 -5.17 12.76 3.47
N ILE A 24 -5.88 12.32 4.52
CA ILE A 24 -6.20 13.15 5.69
C ILE A 24 -4.92 13.63 6.40
N LYS A 25 -3.89 12.78 6.43
CA LYS A 25 -2.58 13.10 7.02
C LYS A 25 -1.66 13.91 6.09
N ASN A 26 -2.12 14.26 4.88
CA ASN A 26 -1.31 14.92 3.85
C ASN A 26 -0.01 14.17 3.52
N ILE A 27 -0.02 12.84 3.63
CA ILE A 27 1.10 11.99 3.24
C ILE A 27 1.05 11.82 1.73
N THR A 28 2.12 12.18 1.04
CA THR A 28 2.25 11.90 -0.39
C THR A 28 2.62 10.42 -0.56
N PHE A 29 1.86 9.70 -1.39
CA PHE A 29 2.10 8.28 -1.66
C PHE A 29 1.80 7.93 -3.11
N ILE A 30 2.39 6.82 -3.57
CA ILE A 30 2.13 6.21 -4.87
C ILE A 30 1.17 5.05 -4.67
N GLU A 31 0.05 5.05 -5.37
CA GLU A 31 -0.86 3.90 -5.39
C GLU A 31 -0.45 2.91 -6.48
N LYS A 32 -0.28 1.65 -6.12
CA LYS A 32 -0.03 0.54 -7.06
C LYS A 32 -1.17 -0.48 -6.98
N ASN A 33 -1.99 -0.54 -8.02
CA ASN A 33 -3.01 -1.58 -8.14
C ASN A 33 -2.36 -2.91 -8.58
N ILE A 34 -2.32 -3.91 -7.70
CA ILE A 34 -1.68 -5.21 -7.97
C ILE A 34 -2.57 -6.18 -8.77
N PHE A 35 -3.84 -5.84 -8.98
CA PHE A 35 -4.75 -6.66 -9.78
C PHE A 35 -4.40 -6.58 -11.26
N ASP A 36 -4.15 -5.36 -11.75
CA ASP A 36 -3.82 -5.09 -13.17
C ASP A 36 -2.31 -4.95 -13.41
N ASN A 37 -1.48 -4.90 -12.35
CA ASN A 37 -0.04 -4.73 -12.44
C ASN A 37 0.71 -5.92 -11.84
N SER A 38 1.14 -6.84 -12.71
CA SER A 38 1.92 -8.02 -12.33
C SER A 38 3.27 -7.66 -11.71
N ALA A 39 3.93 -6.59 -12.14
CA ALA A 39 5.19 -6.14 -11.55
C ALA A 39 5.00 -5.64 -10.11
N ALA A 40 3.93 -4.87 -9.85
CA ALA A 40 3.60 -4.44 -8.48
C ALA A 40 3.23 -5.64 -7.59
N ARG A 41 2.61 -6.67 -8.16
CA ARG A 41 2.30 -7.91 -7.45
C ARG A 41 3.57 -8.68 -7.07
N SER A 42 4.54 -8.80 -7.98
CA SER A 42 5.84 -9.40 -7.70
C SER A 42 6.61 -8.61 -6.65
N GLU A 43 6.68 -7.28 -6.79
CA GLU A 43 7.32 -6.39 -5.82
C GLU A 43 6.70 -6.58 -4.42
N LEU A 44 5.38 -6.67 -4.33
CA LEU A 44 4.69 -6.93 -3.07
C LEU A 44 5.04 -8.30 -2.46
N MET A 45 5.15 -9.33 -3.29
CA MET A 45 5.54 -10.66 -2.85
C MET A 45 6.98 -10.68 -2.33
N ASP A 46 7.91 -9.97 -3.00
CA ASP A 46 9.31 -9.90 -2.61
C ASP A 46 9.50 -9.16 -1.28
N ILE A 47 8.75 -8.09 -1.04
CA ILE A 47 8.88 -7.26 0.17
C ILE A 47 8.05 -7.77 1.36
N ALA A 48 6.86 -8.34 1.12
CA ALA A 48 5.92 -8.71 2.18
C ALA A 48 5.80 -10.22 2.38
N GLY A 49 6.30 -11.04 1.44
CA GLY A 49 6.15 -12.50 1.45
C GLY A 49 4.70 -12.99 1.26
N ARG A 50 3.74 -12.08 1.04
CA ARG A 50 2.32 -12.38 0.86
C ARG A 50 1.62 -11.30 0.05
N ILE A 51 0.58 -11.69 -0.66
CA ILE A 51 -0.23 -10.82 -1.51
C ILE A 51 -1.56 -10.54 -0.79
N THR A 52 -1.50 -9.68 0.24
CA THR A 52 -2.67 -9.38 1.08
C THR A 52 -2.87 -7.88 1.21
N PRO A 53 -3.57 -7.23 0.27
CA PRO A 53 -3.88 -5.81 0.36
C PRO A 53 -4.90 -5.49 1.47
N PRO A 54 -4.91 -4.27 2.03
CA PRO A 54 -3.96 -3.19 1.74
C PRO A 54 -2.58 -3.49 2.32
N VAL A 55 -1.53 -3.10 1.59
CA VAL A 55 -0.15 -3.10 2.10
C VAL A 55 0.45 -1.72 1.88
N LEU A 56 0.96 -1.10 2.94
CA LEU A 56 1.71 0.14 2.86
C LEU A 56 3.20 -0.18 2.99
N SER A 57 3.99 0.32 2.05
CA SER A 57 5.44 0.33 2.13
C SER A 57 5.93 1.75 2.37
N VAL A 58 6.75 1.95 3.40
CA VAL A 58 7.41 3.22 3.69
C VAL A 58 8.91 2.97 3.65
N ASN A 59 9.59 3.57 2.67
CA ASN A 59 11.03 3.39 2.48
C ASN A 59 11.48 1.91 2.38
N GLY A 60 10.64 1.07 1.75
CA GLY A 60 10.91 -0.36 1.58
C GLY A 60 10.52 -1.22 2.79
N GLN A 61 10.07 -0.63 3.89
CA GLN A 61 9.54 -1.36 5.04
C GLN A 61 8.03 -1.50 4.97
N ILE A 62 7.52 -2.68 5.31
CA ILE A 62 6.09 -2.96 5.30
C ILE A 62 5.46 -2.51 6.62
N ILE A 63 4.44 -1.67 6.51
CA ILE A 63 3.63 -1.22 7.62
C ILE A 63 2.32 -2.02 7.60
N THR A 64 2.14 -2.87 8.60
CA THR A 64 0.92 -3.66 8.80
C THR A 64 -0.07 -3.00 9.75
N GLU A 65 0.39 -2.04 10.54
CA GLU A 65 -0.42 -1.30 11.51
C GLU A 65 -0.72 0.10 10.98
N TYR A 66 -1.95 0.29 10.49
CA TYR A 66 -2.41 1.56 9.93
C TYR A 66 -2.97 2.52 10.98
N ASP A 67 -3.35 2.00 12.14
CA ASP A 67 -4.06 2.76 13.18
C ASP A 67 -3.14 3.75 13.93
N ASN A 68 -1.82 3.53 13.88
CA ASN A 68 -0.81 4.38 14.51
C ASN A 68 0.02 5.23 13.53
N LEU A 69 -0.31 5.21 12.23
CA LEU A 69 0.22 6.20 11.27
C LEU A 69 -0.31 7.59 11.62
#